data_AF-A0A651EX05-F1
#
_entry.id   AF-A0A651EX05-F1
#
_cell.length_a   1.000
_cell.length_b   1.000
_cell.length_c   1.000
_cell.angle_alpha   90.00
_cell.angle_beta   90.00
_cell.angle_gamma   90.00
#
_symmetry.space_group_name_H-M   'P 1'
#
loop_
_entity.id
_entity.type
_entity.pdbx_description
1 polymer ?
#
loop_
_entity_poly.entity_id
_entity_poly.type
_entity_poly.pdbx_seq_one_letter_code
_entity_poly.pdbx_strand_id
1 'polypeptide(L)'
;MSGSSGQGGALLLWIGVFVVVIIFGTIALLLIRHWALRGDSRGDSGLSLESLRQMYIDGELTLEEYEAARDAIVGVVRDRADRGTRPPVAPNPPEAGEERRAPPGYDLTGDRIPGYPHDDDDDDDPIPLAGRD
;
A
#
# COMPACT_ATOMS: atom_id res chain seq x y z
N MET A 1 -17.14 -36.44 58.87
CA MET A 1 -16.64 -35.16 58.33
C MET A 1 -15.49 -35.50 57.39
N SER A 2 -15.79 -35.77 56.13
CA SER A 2 -14.81 -36.25 55.15
C SER A 2 -14.06 -35.08 54.52
N GLY A 3 -12.73 -35.13 54.56
CA GLY A 3 -11.85 -34.02 54.23
C GLY A 3 -11.95 -33.54 52.77
N SER A 4 -12.31 -32.27 52.61
CA SER A 4 -12.38 -31.55 51.32
C SER A 4 -11.03 -30.95 50.87
N SER A 5 -9.91 -31.39 51.46
CA SER A 5 -8.60 -30.78 51.28
C SER A 5 -8.00 -30.97 49.89
N GLY A 6 -8.39 -32.03 49.15
CA GLY A 6 -7.94 -32.25 47.78
C GLY A 6 -8.69 -31.44 46.71
N GLN A 7 -9.97 -31.15 46.93
CA GLN A 7 -10.81 -30.48 45.94
C GLN A 7 -10.48 -29.00 45.82
N GLY A 8 -10.14 -28.34 46.93
CA GLY A 8 -9.76 -26.93 46.94
C GLY A 8 -8.46 -26.67 46.16
N GLY A 9 -7.46 -27.55 46.29
CA GLY A 9 -6.20 -27.43 45.55
C GLY A 9 -6.39 -27.56 44.04
N ALA A 10 -7.19 -28.54 43.60
CA ALA A 10 -7.51 -28.71 42.18
C ALA A 10 -8.30 -27.52 41.60
N LEU A 11 -9.23 -26.96 42.39
CA LEU A 11 -10.00 -25.79 41.98
C LEU A 11 -9.11 -24.54 41.85
N LEU A 12 -8.20 -24.31 42.80
CA LEU A 12 -7.26 -23.19 42.77
C LEU A 12 -6.32 -23.27 41.56
N LEU A 13 -5.85 -24.48 41.21
CA LEU A 13 -5.02 -24.69 40.03
C LEU A 13 -5.78 -24.34 38.75
N TRP A 14 -7.03 -24.82 38.62
CA TRP A 14 -7.87 -24.50 37.46
C TRP A 14 -8.17 -23.00 37.32
N ILE A 15 -8.44 -22.31 38.43
CA ILE A 15 -8.64 -20.85 38.43
C ILE A 15 -7.36 -20.16 37.93
N GLY A 16 -6.18 -20.59 38.38
CA GLY A 16 -4.90 -20.06 37.90
C GLY A 16 -4.72 -20.22 36.39
N VAL A 17 -5.03 -21.39 35.85
CA VAL A 17 -4.99 -21.65 34.40
C VAL A 17 -5.95 -20.71 33.64
N PHE A 18 -7.17 -20.53 34.14
CA PHE A 18 -8.14 -19.62 33.53
C PHE A 18 -7.65 -18.17 33.50
N VAL A 19 -7.06 -17.68 34.59
CA VAL A 19 -6.49 -16.34 34.65
C VAL A 19 -5.40 -16.17 33.59
N VAL A 20 -4.50 -17.15 33.47
CA VAL A 20 -3.45 -17.15 32.46
C VAL A 20 -4.04 -17.12 31.06
N VAL A 21 -5.01 -17.99 30.75
CA VAL A 21 -5.69 -18.03 29.44
C VAL A 21 -6.35 -16.70 29.11
N ILE A 22 -7.00 -16.05 30.07
CA ILE A 22 -7.61 -14.73 29.86
C ILE A 22 -6.54 -13.68 29.57
N ILE A 23 -5.46 -13.63 30.36
CA ILE A 23 -4.37 -12.66 30.13
C ILE A 23 -3.78 -12.85 28.73
N PHE A 24 -3.40 -14.07 28.37
CA PHE A 24 -2.85 -14.37 27.04
C PHE A 24 -3.86 -14.12 25.92
N GLY A 25 -5.14 -14.44 26.14
CA GLY A 25 -6.22 -14.14 25.20
C GLY A 25 -6.38 -12.64 24.96
N THR A 26 -6.35 -11.83 26.02
CA THR A 26 -6.42 -10.37 25.91
C THR A 26 -5.20 -9.81 25.18
N ILE A 27 -3.99 -10.29 25.51
CA ILE A 27 -2.76 -9.85 24.85
C ILE A 27 -2.79 -10.22 23.37
N ALA A 28 -3.15 -11.45 23.03
CA ALA A 28 -3.26 -11.90 21.64
C ALA A 28 -4.28 -11.05 20.86
N LEU A 29 -5.44 -10.76 21.48
CA LEU A 29 -6.46 -9.92 20.86
C LEU A 29 -5.99 -8.47 20.66
N LEU A 30 -5.24 -7.90 21.61
CA LEU A 30 -4.64 -6.58 21.46
C LEU A 30 -3.58 -6.56 20.36
N LEU A 31 -2.75 -7.60 20.24
CA LEU A 31 -1.77 -7.71 19.16
C LEU A 31 -2.43 -7.84 17.79
N ILE A 32 -3.47 -8.67 17.67
CA ILE A 32 -4.24 -8.80 16.42
C ILE A 32 -4.92 -7.48 16.07
N ARG A 33 -5.54 -6.81 17.06
CA ARG A 33 -6.16 -5.50 16.87
C ARG A 33 -5.13 -4.47 16.41
N HIS A 34 -3.95 -4.46 17.02
CA HIS A 34 -2.86 -3.56 16.66
C HIS A 34 -2.36 -3.81 15.24
N TRP A 35 -2.23 -5.07 14.83
CA TRP A 35 -1.83 -5.45 13.47
C TRP A 35 -2.91 -5.13 12.44
N ALA A 36 -4.17 -5.39 12.75
CA ALA A 36 -5.30 -5.11 11.87
C ALA A 36 -5.50 -3.61 11.65
N LEU A 37 -5.35 -2.79 12.70
CA LEU A 37 -5.46 -1.33 12.62
C LEU A 37 -4.25 -0.66 11.93
N ARG A 38 -3.10 -1.33 11.87
CA ARG A 38 -1.93 -0.86 11.13
C ARG A 38 -2.03 -1.07 9.61
N GLY A 39 -2.95 -1.92 9.14
CA GLY A 39 -3.12 -2.24 7.71
C GLY A 39 -3.60 -1.06 6.84
N ASP A 40 -4.33 -0.11 7.41
CA ASP A 40 -4.91 1.04 6.67
C ASP A 40 -4.18 2.37 6.92
N SER A 41 -3.14 2.39 7.77
CA SER A 41 -2.38 3.60 8.05
C SER A 41 -1.26 3.81 7.02
N ARG A 42 -1.63 4.10 5.76
CA ARG A 42 -0.73 4.63 4.74
C ARG A 42 -0.29 6.09 4.99
N GLY A 43 -0.52 6.63 6.18
CA GLY A 43 -0.09 7.97 6.60
C GLY A 43 0.78 7.89 7.84
N ASP A 44 2.10 7.89 7.63
CA ASP A 44 3.07 8.48 8.56
C ASP A 44 3.30 7.84 9.94
N SER A 45 3.34 6.50 10.01
CA SER A 45 3.97 5.77 11.14
C SER A 45 5.48 5.60 10.95
N GLY A 46 6.13 6.52 10.24
CA GLY A 46 7.59 6.58 10.22
C GLY A 46 8.10 7.05 11.58
N LEU A 47 9.30 6.63 11.97
CA LEU A 47 10.02 7.20 13.11
C LEU A 47 10.03 8.73 13.00
N SER A 48 9.09 9.37 13.67
CA SER A 48 9.00 10.83 13.75
C SER A 48 10.08 11.32 14.70
N LEU A 49 10.68 12.48 14.40
CA LEU A 49 11.64 13.14 15.29
C LEU A 49 11.06 13.35 16.70
N GLU A 50 9.75 13.54 16.82
CA GLU A 50 9.07 13.69 18.11
C GLU A 50 9.06 12.38 18.90
N SER A 51 8.83 11.25 18.23
CA SER A 51 8.90 9.92 18.87
C SER A 51 10.32 9.59 19.33
N LEU A 52 11.34 9.98 18.54
CA LEU A 52 12.75 9.76 18.88
C LEU A 52 13.15 10.61 20.10
N ARG A 53 12.66 11.86 20.16
CA ARG A 53 12.86 12.76 21.29
C ARG A 53 12.22 12.23 22.56
N GLN A 54 11.01 11.68 22.45
CA GLN A 54 10.30 11.10 23.59
C GLN A 54 11.07 9.91 24.17
N MET A 55 11.58 9.00 23.32
CA MET A 55 12.40 7.86 23.77
C MET A 55 13.71 8.28 24.47
N TYR A 56 14.33 9.39 24.03
CA TYR A 56 15.50 9.94 24.73
C TYR A 56 15.14 10.51 26.11
N ILE A 57 14.02 11.25 26.22
CA ILE A 57 13.55 11.79 27.50
C ILE A 57 13.18 10.68 28.48
N ASP A 58 12.58 9.61 27.96
CA ASP A 58 12.19 8.43 28.74
C ASP A 58 13.41 7.55 29.13
N GLY A 59 14.61 7.88 28.62
CA GLY A 59 15.86 7.20 28.95
C GLY A 59 16.05 5.86 28.24
N GLU A 60 15.26 5.60 27.19
CA GLU A 60 15.36 4.37 26.37
C GLU A 60 16.51 4.42 25.35
N LEU A 61 17.05 5.62 25.09
CA LEU A 61 18.16 5.86 24.17
C LEU A 61 19.27 6.63 24.87
N THR A 62 20.51 6.26 24.58
CA THR A 62 21.68 7.07 24.93
C THR A 62 21.77 8.29 24.01
N LEU A 63 22.50 9.33 24.45
CA LEU A 63 22.69 10.55 23.65
C LEU A 63 23.32 10.25 22.28
N GLU A 64 24.28 9.34 22.24
CA GLU A 64 25.00 8.92 21.03
C GLU A 64 24.06 8.21 20.03
N GLU A 65 23.16 7.35 20.54
CA GLU A 65 22.15 6.68 19.71
C GLU A 65 21.09 7.65 19.19
N TYR A 66 20.67 8.62 20.01
CA TYR A 66 19.74 9.67 19.61
C TYR A 66 20.32 10.52 18.47
N GLU A 67 21.58 10.94 18.58
CA GLU A 67 22.25 11.73 17.54
C GLU A 67 22.39 10.96 16.22
N ALA A 68 22.81 9.68 16.29
CA ALA A 68 22.94 8.83 15.10
C ALA A 68 21.59 8.62 14.39
N ALA A 69 20.52 8.38 15.15
CA ALA A 69 19.19 8.18 14.59
C ALA A 69 18.57 9.47 14.05
N ARG A 70 18.81 10.61 14.72
CA ARG A 70 18.39 11.94 14.25
C ARG A 70 19.03 12.28 12.90
N ASP A 71 20.33 12.05 12.75
CA ASP A 71 21.05 12.34 11.52
C ASP A 71 20.59 11.45 10.35
N ALA A 72 20.28 10.18 10.62
CA ALA A 72 19.70 9.29 9.62
C ALA A 72 18.33 9.79 9.12
N ILE A 73 17.47 10.26 10.01
CA ILE A 73 16.13 10.79 9.65
C ILE A 73 16.27 12.09 8.85
N VAL A 74 17.10 13.03 9.32
CA VAL A 74 17.33 14.32 8.62
C VAL A 74 17.94 14.09 7.23
N GLY A 75 18.86 13.12 7.10
CA GLY A 75 19.42 12.73 5.80
C GLY A 75 18.37 12.25 4.81
N VAL A 76 17.43 11.39 5.25
CA VAL A 76 16.32 10.90 4.41
C VAL A 76 15.35 12.02 4.04
N VAL A 77 15.05 12.94 4.96
CA VAL A 77 14.18 14.09 4.69
C VAL A 77 14.82 15.03 3.67
N ARG A 78 16.12 15.31 3.83
CA ARG A 78 16.87 16.17 2.89
C ARG A 78 16.94 15.55 1.50
N ASP A 79 17.25 14.27 1.39
CA ASP A 79 17.30 13.56 0.11
C ASP A 79 15.92 13.47 -0.57
N ARG A 80 14.83 13.38 0.22
CA ARG A 80 13.46 13.52 -0.31
C ARG A 80 13.15 14.94 -0.77
N ALA A 81 13.61 15.96 -0.05
CA ALA A 81 13.42 17.37 -0.43
C ALA A 81 14.17 17.68 -1.73
N ASP A 82 15.39 17.17 -1.88
CA ASP A 82 16.20 17.33 -3.10
C ASP A 82 15.56 16.57 -4.29
N ARG A 83 15.01 15.36 -4.05
CA ARG A 83 14.25 14.59 -5.05
C ARG A 83 12.85 15.17 -5.35
N GLY A 84 12.35 16.08 -4.52
CA GLY A 84 11.05 16.76 -4.66
C GLY A 84 10.98 17.79 -5.81
N THR A 85 12.08 18.06 -6.50
CA THR A 85 12.08 18.94 -7.69
C THR A 85 11.91 18.21 -9.01
N ARG A 86 11.82 16.87 -8.99
CA ARG A 86 11.37 16.12 -10.18
C ARG A 86 9.86 15.95 -10.03
N PRO A 87 9.03 16.60 -10.88
CA PRO A 87 7.63 16.27 -10.93
C PRO A 87 7.53 14.75 -11.06
N PRO A 88 6.74 14.06 -10.22
CA PRO A 88 6.37 12.71 -10.55
C PRO A 88 5.81 12.79 -11.96
N VAL A 89 6.43 12.09 -12.91
CA VAL A 89 5.73 11.72 -14.14
C VAL A 89 4.55 10.93 -13.60
N ALA A 90 3.41 11.60 -13.47
CA ALA A 90 2.20 10.96 -13.07
C ALA A 90 2.03 9.82 -14.08
N PRO A 91 1.88 8.55 -13.64
CA PRO A 91 1.14 7.64 -14.49
C PRO A 91 -0.19 8.36 -14.71
N ASN A 92 -0.46 8.74 -15.97
CA ASN A 92 -1.68 9.46 -16.32
C ASN A 92 -2.83 8.78 -15.56
N PRO A 93 -3.58 9.50 -14.71
CA PRO A 93 -4.79 8.93 -14.15
C PRO A 93 -5.62 8.44 -15.34
N PRO A 94 -6.17 7.21 -15.32
CA PRO A 94 -7.13 6.83 -16.36
C PRO A 94 -8.20 7.91 -16.34
N GLU A 95 -8.29 8.66 -17.44
CA GLU A 95 -9.16 9.82 -17.52
C GLU A 95 -10.57 9.35 -17.22
N ALA A 96 -11.08 9.70 -16.03
CA ALA A 96 -12.49 9.59 -15.69
C ALA A 96 -13.22 10.63 -16.55
N GLY A 97 -13.40 10.32 -17.83
CA GLY A 97 -13.84 11.26 -18.83
C GLY A 97 -13.21 11.09 -20.22
N GLU A 98 -12.38 10.06 -20.47
CA GLU A 98 -12.06 9.65 -21.83
C GLU A 98 -13.37 9.27 -22.52
N GLU A 99 -13.95 10.23 -23.24
CA GLU A 99 -14.84 9.99 -24.36
C GLU A 99 -14.21 8.83 -25.11
N ARG A 100 -14.78 7.63 -24.98
CA ARG A 100 -14.31 6.47 -25.71
C ARG A 100 -14.46 6.87 -27.18
N ARG A 101 -13.40 7.33 -27.82
CA ARG A 101 -13.43 7.69 -29.23
C ARG A 101 -13.14 6.42 -29.98
N ALA A 102 -14.17 5.90 -30.63
CA ALA A 102 -14.01 4.79 -31.53
C ALA A 102 -13.09 5.20 -32.70
N PRO A 103 -12.36 4.24 -33.28
CA PRO A 103 -11.60 4.45 -34.52
C PRO A 103 -12.50 5.06 -35.62
N PRO A 104 -11.94 5.87 -36.54
CA PRO A 104 -12.70 6.43 -37.66
C PRO A 104 -13.44 5.32 -38.43
N GLY A 105 -14.75 5.50 -38.65
CA GLY A 105 -15.60 4.52 -39.34
C GLY A 105 -16.28 3.46 -38.46
N TYR A 106 -15.98 3.44 -37.16
CA TYR A 106 -16.59 2.55 -36.16
C TYR A 106 -17.35 3.35 -35.10
N ASP A 107 -18.41 2.77 -34.56
CA ASP A 107 -19.18 3.36 -33.47
C ASP A 107 -18.61 3.00 -32.09
N LEU A 108 -19.20 3.57 -31.03
CA LEU A 108 -18.74 3.37 -29.65
C LEU A 108 -18.97 1.95 -29.12
N THR A 109 -19.76 1.14 -29.83
CA THR A 109 -20.03 -0.27 -29.52
C THR A 109 -19.09 -1.21 -30.27
N GLY A 110 -18.31 -0.69 -31.21
CA GLY A 110 -17.40 -1.45 -32.07
C GLY A 110 -18.04 -1.90 -33.39
N ASP A 111 -19.30 -1.52 -33.65
CA ASP A 111 -19.98 -1.80 -34.90
C ASP A 111 -19.61 -0.76 -35.97
N ARG A 112 -19.68 -1.16 -37.24
CA ARG A 112 -19.36 -0.27 -38.37
C ARG A 112 -20.47 0.76 -38.58
N ILE A 113 -20.10 2.01 -38.83
CA ILE A 113 -21.07 3.06 -39.17
C ILE A 113 -21.55 2.83 -40.62
N PRO A 114 -22.86 2.65 -40.86
CA PRO A 114 -23.39 2.46 -42.20
C PRO A 114 -23.08 3.65 -43.11
N GLY A 115 -22.42 3.40 -44.25
CA GLY A 115 -22.12 4.43 -45.27
C GLY A 115 -20.79 5.17 -45.11
N TYR A 116 -19.90 4.74 -44.22
CA TYR A 116 -18.54 5.28 -44.17
C TYR A 116 -17.70 4.75 -45.36
N PRO A 117 -17.06 5.61 -46.17
CA PRO A 117 -16.22 5.19 -47.29
C PRO A 117 -15.03 4.35 -46.80
N HIS A 118 -14.70 3.29 -47.52
CA HIS A 118 -13.58 2.42 -47.22
C HIS A 118 -12.48 2.69 -48.25
N ASP A 119 -11.26 3.01 -47.79
CA ASP A 119 -10.10 3.20 -48.66
C ASP A 119 -9.46 1.86 -49.11
N ASP A 120 -10.21 0.76 -49.06
CA ASP A 120 -9.71 -0.59 -49.40
C ASP A 120 -9.89 -0.92 -50.91
N ASP A 121 -10.22 0.07 -51.74
CA ASP A 121 -10.39 -0.11 -53.20
C ASP A 121 -9.12 0.28 -54.02
N ASP A 122 -7.99 0.63 -53.39
CA ASP A 122 -6.79 1.14 -54.09
C ASP A 122 -5.67 0.11 -54.35
N ASP A 123 -5.88 -1.18 -54.07
CA ASP A 123 -4.89 -2.23 -54.32
C ASP A 123 -5.38 -3.21 -55.40
N ASP A 124 -5.28 -2.89 -56.70
CA ASP A 124 -5.16 -3.92 -57.78
C ASP A 124 -4.93 -3.41 -59.23
N ASP A 125 -4.35 -2.21 -59.45
CA ASP A 125 -3.84 -1.86 -60.80
C ASP A 125 -2.30 -1.90 -60.83
N PRO A 126 -1.68 -3.00 -61.30
CA PRO A 126 -0.24 -3.01 -61.56
C PRO A 126 0.06 -1.99 -62.66
N ILE A 127 0.73 -0.90 -62.29
CA ILE A 127 1.20 0.11 -63.24
C ILE A 127 2.06 -0.59 -64.32
N PRO A 128 1.63 -0.63 -65.58
CA PRO A 128 2.43 -1.23 -66.63
C PRO A 128 3.66 -0.36 -66.86
N LEU A 129 4.83 -0.87 -66.48
CA LEU A 129 6.13 -0.32 -66.86
C LEU A 129 6.34 -0.56 -68.36
N ALA A 130 5.66 0.23 -69.19
CA ALA A 130 5.84 0.23 -70.64
C ALA A 130 7.04 1.12 -71.01
N GLY A 131 8.11 0.46 -71.42
CA GLY A 131 9.07 0.83 -72.48
C GLY A 131 9.43 2.30 -72.64
N ARG A 132 10.66 2.65 -72.27
CA ARG A 132 11.41 3.71 -72.94
C ARG A 132 12.66 3.11 -73.55
N ASP A 133 12.62 3.00 -74.87
CA ASP A 133 13.75 2.78 -75.77
C ASP A 133 14.52 4.10 -75.98
#